data_AF-A0A6F8XPQ8-F1
#
_entry.id   AF-A0A6F8XPQ8-F1
#
_cell.length_a   1.000
_cell.length_b   1.000
_cell.length_c   1.000
_cell.angle_alpha   90.00
_cell.angle_beta   90.00
_cell.angle_gamma   90.00
#
_symmetry.space_group_name_H-M   'P 1'
#
loop_
_entity.id
_entity.type
_entity.pdbx_description
1 polymer ?
#
loop_
_entity_poly.entity_id
_entity_poly.type
_entity_poly.pdbx_seq_one_letter_code
_entity_poly.pdbx_strand_id
1 'polypeptide(L)' 'MTDIRAGTENGIRRCDQCGRPLPALHKNEYTPARARLVADLGVCMCTHGDTDGVEVPDRAPSLL' A
#
# COMPACT_ATOMS: atom_id res chain seq x y z
N MET A 1 -13.62 8.02 7.79
CA MET A 1 -13.39 6.68 7.21
C MET A 1 -13.38 6.83 5.72
N THR A 2 -12.22 7.01 5.10
CA THR A 2 -12.12 6.93 3.64
C THR A 2 -11.55 5.56 3.36
N ASP A 3 -12.34 4.64 2.83
CA ASP A 3 -11.87 3.32 2.42
C ASP A 3 -10.85 3.45 1.28
N ILE A 4 -9.82 2.59 1.27
CA ILE A 4 -9.05 2.32 0.05
C ILE A 4 -10.02 1.67 -0.92
N ARG A 5 -10.64 2.48 -1.78
CA ARG A 5 -11.39 1.95 -2.91
C ARG A 5 -10.37 1.33 -3.87
N ALA A 6 -10.72 0.15 -4.35
CA ALA A 6 -9.88 -0.63 -5.25
C ALA A 6 -10.57 -0.74 -6.61
N GLY A 7 -10.01 -0.11 -7.62
CA GLY A 7 -10.30 -0.44 -9.02
C GLY A 7 -9.72 -1.81 -9.39
N THR A 8 -10.43 -2.57 -10.25
CA THR A 8 -9.97 -3.88 -10.75
C THR A 8 -9.71 -3.80 -12.24
N GLU A 9 -8.44 -3.84 -12.65
CA GLU A 9 -8.05 -3.89 -14.07
C GLU A 9 -7.30 -5.20 -14.32
N ASN A 10 -7.71 -5.97 -15.32
CA ASN A 10 -7.10 -7.27 -15.64
C ASN A 10 -7.04 -8.24 -14.43
N GLY A 11 -7.99 -8.15 -13.50
CA GLY A 11 -8.03 -8.95 -12.27
C GLY A 11 -7.04 -8.54 -11.18
N ILE A 12 -6.34 -7.40 -11.33
CA ILE A 12 -5.38 -6.89 -10.36
C ILE A 12 -5.98 -5.65 -9.68
N ARG A 13 -6.04 -5.68 -8.35
CA ARG A 13 -6.52 -4.56 -7.55
C ARG A 13 -5.45 -3.47 -7.48
N ARG A 14 -5.84 -2.23 -7.75
CA ARG A 14 -4.98 -1.04 -7.65
C ARG A 14 -5.50 -0.11 -6.56
N CYS A 15 -4.60 0.69 -5.97
CA CYS A 15 -4.97 1.73 -5.03
C CYS A 15 -5.51 2.94 -5.79
N ASP A 16 -6.72 3.39 -5.47
CA ASP A 16 -7.32 4.54 -6.15
C ASP A 16 -6.62 5.88 -5.85
N GLN A 17 -5.76 5.93 -4.82
CA GLN A 17 -4.98 7.14 -4.49
C GLN A 17 -3.68 7.26 -5.29
N CYS A 18 -2.87 6.21 -5.31
CA CYS A 18 -1.54 6.25 -5.92
C CYS A 18 -1.45 5.46 -7.24
N GLY A 19 -2.52 4.77 -7.65
CA GLY A 19 -2.58 3.95 -8.86
C GLY A 19 -1.74 2.67 -8.82
N ARG A 20 -0.96 2.44 -7.76
CA ARG A 20 -0.07 1.28 -7.64
C ARG A 20 -0.86 0.00 -7.31
N PRO A 21 -0.39 -1.17 -7.78
CA PRO A 21 -0.92 -2.47 -7.39
C PRO A 21 -0.98 -2.65 -5.87
N LEU A 22 -2.11 -3.13 -5.35
CA LEU A 22 -2.21 -3.55 -3.94
C LEU A 22 -1.50 -4.89 -3.71
N PRO A 23 -1.09 -5.20 -2.46
CA PRO A 23 -0.57 -6.52 -2.10
C PRO A 23 -1.57 -7.62 -2.46
N ALA A 24 -1.05 -8.74 -2.98
CA ALA A 24 -1.83 -9.95 -3.22
C ALA A 24 -2.32 -10.48 -1.86
N LEU A 25 -3.60 -10.82 -1.77
CA LEU A 25 -4.18 -11.43 -0.57
C LEU A 25 -4.17 -12.95 -0.65
N HIS A 26 -4.23 -13.48 -1.87
CA HIS A 26 -4.29 -14.90 -2.14
C HIS A 26 -3.20 -15.36 -3.12
N LYS A 27 -2.81 -16.63 -3.01
CA LYS A 27 -1.74 -17.22 -3.82
C LYS A 27 -2.06 -17.21 -5.32
N ASN A 28 -3.34 -17.30 -5.70
CA ASN A 28 -3.78 -17.26 -7.09
C ASN A 28 -3.63 -15.86 -7.73
N GLU A 29 -3.39 -14.81 -6.95
CA GLU A 29 -3.11 -13.47 -7.48
C GLU A 29 -1.67 -13.31 -8.00
N TYR A 30 -0.75 -14.26 -7.71
CA TYR A 30 0.63 -14.23 -8.22
C TYR A 30 0.70 -14.69 -9.68
N THR A 31 0.18 -13.87 -10.57
CA THR A 31 0.22 -14.09 -12.03
C THR A 31 1.42 -13.38 -12.67
N PRO A 32 1.89 -13.83 -13.85
CA PRO A 32 2.92 -13.11 -14.61
C PRO A 32 2.54 -11.66 -14.96
N ALA A 33 1.25 -11.41 -15.22
CA ALA A 33 0.75 -10.06 -15.47
C ALA A 33 0.91 -9.15 -14.24
N ARG A 34 0.62 -9.68 -13.04
CA ARG A 34 0.84 -8.95 -11.78
C ARG A 34 2.34 -8.73 -11.52
N ALA A 35 3.17 -9.74 -11.77
CA ALA A 35 4.61 -9.62 -11.58
C ALA A 35 5.21 -8.48 -12.42
N ARG A 36 4.81 -8.35 -13.69
CA ARG A 36 5.22 -7.24 -14.56
C ARG A 36 4.76 -5.89 -14.00
N LEU A 37 3.48 -5.77 -13.65
CA LEU A 37 2.93 -4.54 -13.06
C LEU A 37 3.65 -4.11 -11.77
N VAL A 38 3.98 -5.06 -10.90
CA VAL A 38 4.73 -4.76 -9.66
C VAL A 38 6.18 -4.39 -9.95
N ALA A 39 6.82 -4.99 -10.95
CA ALA A 39 8.16 -4.61 -11.37
C ALA A 39 8.20 -3.18 -11.94
N ASP A 40 7.16 -2.80 -12.70
CA ASP A 40 7.08 -1.50 -13.37
C ASP A 40 6.65 -0.37 -12.41
N LEU A 41 5.67 -0.62 -11.54
CA LEU A 41 5.03 0.43 -10.73
C LEU A 41 5.35 0.36 -9.22
N GLY A 42 5.92 -0.75 -8.77
CA GLY A 42 6.03 -1.07 -7.34
C GLY A 42 4.70 -1.50 -6.72
N VAL A 43 4.71 -1.74 -5.40
CA VAL A 43 3.49 -2.04 -4.62
C VAL A 43 3.02 -0.79 -3.90
N CYS A 44 1.69 -0.64 -3.73
CA CYS A 44 1.11 0.41 -2.91
C CYS A 44 1.51 0.25 -1.43
N MET A 45 2.03 1.32 -0.84
CA MET A 45 2.39 1.41 0.59
C MET A 45 1.66 2.59 1.28
N CYS A 46 0.59 3.12 0.68
CA CYS A 46 -0.20 4.19 1.29
C CYS A 46 -0.73 3.73 2.65
N THR A 47 -0.37 4.45 3.72
CA THR A 47 -0.97 4.28 5.04
C THR A 47 -2.33 4.98 5.06
N HIS A 48 -3.34 4.35 5.66
CA HIS A 48 -4.56 5.05 6.01
C HIS A 48 -4.42 5.57 7.44
N GLY A 49 -4.57 6.88 7.60
CA GLY A 49 -4.57 7.54 8.91
C GLY A 49 -3.19 7.69 9.51
N ASP A 50 -2.50 8.78 9.16
CA ASP A 50 -1.63 9.51 10.09
C ASP A 50 -1.51 10.96 9.59
N THR A 51 -2.64 11.66 9.64
CA THR A 51 -2.64 13.13 9.82
C THR A 51 -3.28 13.52 11.15
N ASP A 52 -3.45 12.58 12.09
CA ASP A 52 -3.69 12.90 13.49
C ASP A 52 -2.44 12.55 14.31
N GLY A 53 -1.40 13.38 14.17
CA GLY A 53 -0.54 13.73 15.30
C GLY A 53 0.24 12.62 16.01
N VAL A 54 0.74 11.58 15.31
CA VAL A 54 1.93 10.89 15.84
C VAL A 54 3.12 11.83 15.62
N GLU A 55 3.26 12.81 16.52
CA GLU A 55 4.57 13.43 16.77
C GLU A 55 5.49 12.27 17.12
N VAL A 56 6.40 11.90 16.21
CA VAL A 56 7.55 11.08 16.58
C VAL A 56 8.33 11.95 17.57
N PRO A 57 8.36 11.63 18.88
CA PRO A 57 9.12 12.45 19.80
C PRO A 57 10.59 12.31 19.40
N ASP A 58 11.19 13.43 18.98
CA ASP A 58 12.55 13.57 18.46
C ASP A 58 13.65 13.10 19.45
N ARG A 59 13.26 12.67 20.66
CA ARG A 59 14.15 12.13 21.67
C ARG A 59 13.54 10.90 22.31
N ALA A 60 14.17 9.74 22.08
CA ALA A 60 14.08 8.65 23.04
C ALA A 60 14.57 9.17 24.40
N PRO A 61 13.85 8.93 25.52
CA PRO A 61 14.41 9.21 26.83
C PRO A 61 15.67 8.37 27.00
N SER A 62 16.80 9.03 27.22
CA SER A 62 18.05 8.37 27.59
C SER A 62 17.78 7.49 28.81
N LEU A 63 17.89 6.18 28.66
CA LEU A 63 17.89 5.25 29.80
C LEU A 63 19.27 5.36 30.47
N LEU A 64 19.42 6.35 31.34
CA LEU A 64 20.48 6.46 32.34
C LEU A 64 19.91 6.12 33.71
#